data_AF-A0A416C4V2-F1
#
_entry.id   AF-A0A416C4V2-F1
#
_cell.length_a   1.000
_cell.length_b   1.000
_cell.length_c   1.000
_cell.angle_alpha   90.00
_cell.angle_beta   90.00
_cell.angle_gamma   90.00
#
_symmetry.space_group_name_H-M   'P 1'
#
loop_
_entity.id
_entity.type
_entity.pdbx_description
1 polymer ?
#
loop_
_entity_poly.entity_id
_entity_poly.type
_entity_poly.pdbx_seq_one_letter_code
_entity_poly.pdbx_strand_id
1 'polypeptide(L)' 'MKAKAKHDVKVLMEDNRFSNFVKGNEYRCMKRGEDMILIDEDKCGYVTDMKTFNKDFNLIMI' A
#
# COMPACT_ATOMS: atom_id res chain seq x y z
N MET A 1 9.10 -4.97 5.70
CA MET A 1 9.20 -4.86 4.23
C MET A 1 8.77 -3.46 3.83
N LYS A 2 9.17 -3.02 2.64
CA LYS A 2 8.67 -1.78 2.05
C LYS A 2 8.04 -2.07 0.70
N ALA A 3 7.19 -1.17 0.26
CA ALA A 3 6.57 -1.19 -1.05
C ALA A 3 6.77 0.17 -1.72
N LYS A 4 7.23 0.19 -2.97
CA LYS A 4 7.35 1.44 -3.74
C LYS A 4 6.19 1.57 -4.70
N ALA A 5 5.48 2.70 -4.65
CA ALA A 5 4.35 2.95 -5.54
C ALA A 5 4.83 3.14 -7.00
N LYS A 6 4.18 2.47 -7.95
CA LYS A 6 4.49 2.53 -9.40
C LYS A 6 3.91 3.78 -10.07
N HIS A 7 2.78 4.25 -9.56
CA HIS A 7 2.07 5.47 -9.95
C HIS A 7 1.35 6.03 -8.71
N ASP A 8 0.70 7.17 -8.84
CA ASP A 8 -0.14 7.70 -7.76
C ASP A 8 -1.34 6.76 -7.57
N VAL A 9 -1.65 6.44 -6.32
CA VAL A 9 -2.77 5.58 -5.92
C VAL A 9 -3.54 6.30 -4.83
N LYS A 10 -4.86 6.39 -5.00
CA LYS A 10 -5.76 6.97 -4.03
C LYS A 10 -6.84 5.96 -3.69
N VAL A 11 -6.90 5.54 -2.43
CA VAL A 11 -7.84 4.52 -1.95
C VAL A 11 -8.82 5.18 -1.00
N LEU A 12 -10.12 5.07 -1.28
CA LEU A 12 -11.16 5.44 -0.33
C LEU A 12 -11.28 4.34 0.73
N MET A 13 -11.06 4.72 1.98
CA MET A 13 -11.14 3.85 3.15
C MET A 13 -12.57 3.84 3.70
N GLU A 14 -12.91 2.84 4.53
CA GLU A 14 -14.26 2.65 5.10
C GLU A 14 -14.73 3.84 5.95
N ASP A 15 -13.81 4.59 6.55
CA ASP A 15 -14.10 5.77 7.37
C ASP A 15 -14.14 7.09 6.57
N ASN A 16 -14.35 7.00 5.25
CA ASN A 16 -14.38 8.11 4.29
C ASN A 16 -13.08 8.91 4.18
N ARG A 17 -11.96 8.39 4.69
CA ARG A 17 -10.64 8.98 4.47
C ARG A 17 -10.01 8.40 3.20
N PHE A 18 -9.04 9.12 2.67
CA PHE A 18 -8.24 8.64 1.54
C PHE A 18 -6.83 8.29 1.99
N SER A 19 -6.42 7.05 1.75
CA SER A 19 -5.00 6.69 1.77
C SER A 19 -4.39 7.06 0.42
N ASN A 20 -3.42 7.96 0.44
CA ASN A 20 -2.73 8.42 -0.76
C ASN A 20 -1.31 7.82 -0.78
N PHE A 21 -0.99 7.12 -1.87
CA PHE A 21 0.34 6.60 -2.13
C PHE A 21 0.90 7.28 -3.36
N VAL A 22 1.93 8.10 -3.17
CA VAL A 22 2.53 8.93 -4.21
C VAL A 22 3.55 8.11 -4.99
N LYS A 23 3.53 8.24 -6.31
CA LYS A 23 4.45 7.56 -7.23
C LYS A 23 5.90 7.72 -6.77
N GLY A 24 6.61 6.60 -6.69
CA GLY A 24 8.03 6.58 -6.35
C GLY A 24 8.34 6.64 -4.84
N ASN A 25 7.36 6.98 -3.99
CA ASN A 25 7.55 6.91 -2.55
C ASN A 25 7.52 5.45 -2.05
N GLU A 26 8.23 5.23 -0.94
CA GLU A 26 8.26 3.94 -0.25
C GLU A 26 7.36 3.96 0.98
N TYR A 27 6.52 2.95 1.09
CA TYR A 27 5.57 2.78 2.16
C TYR A 27 5.90 1.51 2.94
N ARG A 28 5.69 1.55 4.25
CA ARG A 28 5.85 0.35 5.07
C ARG A 28 4.75 -0.64 4.68
N CYS A 29 5.11 -1.90 4.51
CA CYS A 29 4.14 -2.95 4.26
C CYS A 29 4.46 -4.23 5.04
N MET A 30 3.42 -5.05 5.25
CA MET A 30 3.51 -6.35 5.88
C MET A 30 2.55 -7.33 5.20
N LYS A 31 2.96 -8.60 5.13
CA LYS A 31 2.11 -9.68 4.65
C LYS A 31 1.27 -10.21 5.80
N ARG A 32 -0.02 -10.44 5.58
CA ARG A 32 -0.96 -11.04 6.54
C ARG A 32 -1.72 -12.15 5.84
N GLY A 33 -1.27 -13.39 5.99
CA GLY A 33 -1.82 -14.52 5.23
C GLY A 33 -1.58 -14.34 3.74
N GLU A 34 -2.65 -14.29 2.94
CA GLU A 34 -2.60 -14.04 1.49
C GLU A 34 -2.62 -12.54 1.13
N ASP A 35 -2.92 -11.67 2.10
CA ASP A 35 -3.06 -10.24 1.90
C ASP A 35 -1.78 -9.46 2.21
N MET A 36 -1.74 -8.24 1.69
CA MET A 36 -0.76 -7.21 1.98
C MET A 36 -1.43 -6.06 2.73
N ILE A 37 -0.77 -5.57 3.78
CA ILE A 37 -1.14 -4.34 4.48
C ILE A 37 -0.10 -3.29 4.14
N LEU A 38 -0.54 -2.18 3.55
CA LEU A 38 0.23 -0.96 3.29
C LEU A 38 -0.09 0.07 4.36
N ILE A 39 0.93 0.72 4.90
CA ILE A 39 0.79 1.81 5.86
C ILE A 39 1.07 3.12 5.13
N ASP A 40 0.07 3.99 5.04
CA ASP A 40 0.21 5.33 4.45
C ASP A 40 0.93 6.32 5.40
N GLU A 41 1.05 7.57 4.96
CA GLU A 41 1.73 8.64 5.70
C GLU A 41 1.02 8.99 7.02
N ASP A 42 -0.30 8.83 7.05
CA ASP A 42 -1.16 9.03 8.23
C ASP A 42 -1.20 7.79 9.16
N LYS A 43 -0.32 6.81 8.91
CA LYS A 43 -0.20 5.55 9.66
C LYS A 43 -1.47 4.69 9.61
N CYS A 44 -2.27 4.84 8.56
CA CYS A 44 -3.47 4.05 8.32
C CYS A 44 -3.16 2.84 7.45
N GLY A 45 -3.77 1.72 7.82
CA GLY A 45 -3.54 0.44 7.15
C GLY A 45 -4.54 0.20 6.02
N TYR A 46 -4.05 0.20 4.78
CA TYR A 46 -4.79 -0.29 3.62
C TYR A 46 -4.50 -1.78 3.40
N VAL A 47 -5.54 -2.61 3.43
CA VAL A 47 -5.44 -4.06 3.18
C VAL A 47 -5.83 -4.36 1.73
N THR A 48 -5.02 -5.16 1.04
CA THR A 48 -5.25 -5.53 -0.36
C THR A 48 -4.67 -6.89 -0.67
N ASP A 49 -5.27 -7.60 -1.63
CA ASP A 49 -4.75 -8.88 -2.09
C ASP A 49 -3.43 -8.72 -2.88
N MET A 50 -2.65 -9.80 -3.00
CA MET A 50 -1.35 -9.75 -3.67
C MET A 50 -1.44 -9.36 -5.16
N LYS A 51 -2.54 -9.68 -5.85
CA LYS A 51 -2.72 -9.35 -7.27
C LYS A 51 -2.95 -7.85 -7.44
N THR A 52 -3.79 -7.25 -6.59
CA THR A 52 -4.05 -5.81 -6.56
C THR A 52 -2.80 -5.06 -6.12
N PHE A 53 -2.15 -5.52 -5.04
CA PHE A 53 -0.86 -4.99 -4.59
C PHE A 53 0.17 -4.91 -5.73
N ASN A 54 0.37 -6.01 -6.47
CA ASN A 54 1.39 -6.08 -7.52
C ASN A 54 1.08 -5.22 -8.75
N LYS A 55 -0.16 -4.76 -8.94
CA LYS A 55 -0.46 -3.79 -10.01
C LYS A 55 0.11 -2.42 -9.68
N ASP A 56 -0.05 -2.00 -8.44
CA ASP A 56 0.17 -0.63 -8.00
C ASP A 56 1.54 -0.43 -7.32
N PHE A 57 2.12 -1.50 -6.77
CA PHE A 57 3.33 -1.43 -5.94
C PHE A 57 4.39 -2.45 -6.38
N ASN A 58 5.65 -2.08 -6.13
CA ASN A 58 6.80 -3.00 -6.17
C ASN A 58 7.20 -3.35 -4.74
N LEU A 59 7.19 -4.63 -4.37
CA LEU A 59 7.71 -5.08 -3.08
C LEU A 59 9.24 -4.92 -3.06
N ILE A 60 9.75 -4.26 -2.01
CA ILE A 60 11.17 -4.13 -1.72
C ILE A 60 11.44 -4.97 -0.47
N MET A 61 12.11 -6.10 -0.67
CA MET A 61 12.65 -6.91 0.41
C MET A 61 14.02 -6.34 0.78
N ILE A 62 14.11 -5.80 1.99
CA ILE A 62 15.35 -5.33 2.63
C ILE A 62 15.63 -6.25 3.80
#